data_AF-A0A851A3J9-F1
#
_entry.id   AF-A0A851A3J9-F1
#
_cell.length_a   1.000
_cell.length_b   1.000
_cell.length_c   1.000
_cell.angle_alpha   90.00
_cell.angle_beta   90.00
_cell.angle_gamma   90.00
#
_symmetry.space_group_name_H-M   'P 1'
#
loop_
_entity.id
_entity.type
_entity.pdbx_description
1 polymer ?
#
loop_
_entity_poly.entity_id
_entity_poly.type
_entity_poly.pdbx_seq_one_letter_code
_entity_poly.pdbx_strand_id
1 'polypeptide(L)' 'LTATDKDEGINREIYYSFSDAVSAKIYDLFNIDEKSGEIRTAGELDFEDIQSYDLEIEARDKGTPPLS' A
#
# COMPACT_ATOMS: atom_id res chain seq x y z
N LEU A 1 -10.43 4.16 39.92
CA LEU A 1 -10.92 3.54 38.68
C LEU A 1 -9.91 3.89 37.59
N THR A 2 -8.94 3.02 37.36
CA THR A 2 -7.86 3.25 36.39
C THR A 2 -8.19 2.43 35.16
N ALA A 3 -8.59 3.08 34.08
CA ALA A 3 -8.72 2.43 32.79
C ALA A 3 -7.30 2.24 32.25
N THR A 4 -6.84 0.98 32.23
CA THR A 4 -5.62 0.59 31.50
C THR A 4 -6.09 0.22 30.11
N ASP A 5 -5.93 1.14 29.16
CA ASP A 5 -6.21 0.86 27.76
C ASP A 5 -5.18 -0.16 27.28
N LYS A 6 -5.65 -1.37 26.94
CA LYS A 6 -4.82 -2.55 26.73
C LYS A 6 -4.38 -2.71 25.28
N ASP A 7 -4.28 -1.60 24.55
CA ASP A 7 -3.85 -1.55 23.15
C ASP A 7 -2.52 -0.79 22.97
N GLU A 8 -1.75 -0.62 24.04
CA GLU A 8 -0.32 -0.30 23.91
C GLU A 8 0.44 -1.51 23.35
N GLY A 9 0.48 -1.60 22.03
CA GLY A 9 1.76 -1.91 21.39
C GLY A 9 1.86 -2.97 20.28
N ILE A 10 0.79 -3.61 19.78
CA ILE A 10 1.00 -4.80 18.91
C ILE A 10 0.30 -4.84 17.53
N ASN A 11 -0.69 -4.02 17.18
CA ASN A 11 -1.46 -4.27 15.94
C ASN A 11 -1.73 -3.08 15.00
N ARG A 12 -0.87 -2.05 14.99
CA ARG A 12 -1.04 -0.87 14.11
C ARG A 12 -0.12 -0.83 12.89
N GLU A 13 0.46 -1.96 12.49
CA GLU A 13 1.21 -2.02 11.23
C GLU A 13 0.22 -2.11 10.07
N ILE A 14 0.16 -1.04 9.28
CA ILE A 14 -0.54 -0.99 8.00
C ILE A 14 0.45 -1.44 6.93
N TYR A 15 0.00 -2.37 6.08
CA TYR A 15 0.74 -2.86 4.93
C TYR A 15 0.11 -2.31 3.65
N TYR A 16 0.95 -1.81 2.75
CA TYR A 16 0.53 -1.25 1.48
C TYR A 16 0.91 -2.18 0.33
N SER A 17 -0.03 -2.39 -0.60
CA SER A 17 0.22 -3.14 -1.83
C SER A 17 -0.60 -2.56 -2.98
N PHE A 18 -0.18 -2.81 -4.22
CA PHE A 18 -1.08 -2.59 -5.36
C PHE A 18 -2.30 -3.52 -5.25
N SER A 19 -3.47 -3.02 -5.64
CA SER A 19 -4.70 -3.82 -5.71
C SER A 19 -4.64 -4.82 -6.87
N ASP A 20 -5.41 -5.90 -6.79
CA ASP A 20 -5.57 -6.85 -7.89
C ASP A 20 -6.23 -6.22 -9.14
N ALA A 21 -6.84 -5.03 -8.99
CA ALA A 21 -7.44 -4.28 -10.09
C ALA A 21 -6.41 -3.61 -11.03
N VAL A 22 -5.16 -3.41 -10.60
CA VAL A 22 -4.15 -2.81 -11.46
C VAL A 22 -3.64 -3.78 -12.53
N SER A 23 -3.23 -3.24 -13.67
CA SER A 23 -2.61 -4.03 -14.73
C SER A 23 -1.32 -4.69 -14.26
N ALA A 24 -1.03 -5.90 -14.75
CA ALA A 24 0.21 -6.62 -14.46
C ALA A 24 1.48 -5.78 -14.76
N LYS A 25 1.43 -4.89 -15.77
CA LYS A 25 2.53 -3.98 -16.10
C LYS A 25 2.90 -3.02 -14.96
N ILE A 26 1.97 -2.70 -14.07
CA ILE A 26 2.26 -1.82 -12.93
C ILE A 26 3.33 -2.43 -12.03
N TYR A 27 3.33 -3.75 -11.84
CA TYR A 27 4.33 -4.44 -11.03
C TYR A 27 5.75 -4.41 -11.64
N ASP A 28 5.86 -4.21 -12.95
CA ASP A 28 7.16 -4.05 -13.63
C ASP A 28 7.66 -2.59 -13.62
N LEU A 29 6.73 -1.63 -13.57
CA LEU A 29 7.02 -0.19 -13.72
C LEU A 29 7.11 0.55 -12.39
N PHE A 30 6.43 0.07 -11.35
CA PHE A 30 6.35 0.71 -10.05
C PHE A 30 6.53 -0.30 -8.93
N ASN A 31 7.14 0.16 -7.83
CA ASN A 31 7.23 -0.55 -6.57
C ASN A 31 6.60 0.29 -5.47
N ILE A 32 6.00 -0.36 -4.49
CA ILE A 32 5.51 0.28 -3.27
C ILE A 32 6.22 -0.32 -2.06
N ASP A 33 6.76 0.52 -1.17
CA ASP A 33 7.28 0.07 0.11
C ASP A 33 6.13 -0.33 1.02
N GLU A 34 6.09 -1.60 1.41
CA GLU A 34 4.95 -2.19 2.13
C GLU A 34 4.69 -1.53 3.50
N LYS A 35 5.68 -0.86 4.11
CA LYS A 35 5.57 -0.29 5.46
C LYS A 35 5.25 1.20 5.47
N SER A 36 5.82 1.95 4.52
CA SER A 36 5.67 3.40 4.42
C SER A 36 4.65 3.83 3.37
N GLY A 37 4.30 2.95 2.43
CA GLY A 37 3.48 3.27 1.27
C GLY A 37 4.20 4.13 0.22
N GLU A 38 5.53 4.30 0.33
CA GLU A 38 6.30 5.06 -0.65
C GLU A 38 6.29 4.36 -2.00
N ILE A 39 5.81 5.05 -3.04
CA ILE A 39 5.81 4.56 -4.42
C ILE A 39 7.06 5.06 -5.14
N ARG A 40 7.78 4.15 -5.80
CA ARG A 40 8.95 4.45 -6.62
C ARG A 40 8.81 3.83 -8.00
N THR A 41 9.44 4.46 -8.99
CA THR A 41 9.57 3.85 -10.32
C THR A 41 10.58 2.71 -10.27
N ALA A 42 10.25 1.61 -10.93
CA ALA A 42 11.09 0.43 -11.09
C ALA A 42 11.54 0.23 -12.53
N GLY A 43 10.77 0.75 -13.49
CA GLY A 43 11.07 0.73 -14.92
C GLY A 43 11.15 2.14 -15.53
N GLU A 44 11.44 2.17 -16.82
CA GLU A 44 11.43 3.42 -17.61
C GLU A 44 9.98 3.85 -17.88
N LEU A 45 9.72 5.13 -17.66
CA LEU A 45 8.44 5.76 -17.97
C LEU A 45 8.68 6.79 -19.07
N ASP A 46 8.08 6.55 -20.24
CA ASP A 46 8.08 7.49 -21.36
C ASP A 46 6.68 8.14 -21.46
N PHE A 47 6.64 9.47 -21.40
CA PHE A 47 5.40 10.23 -21.40
C PHE A 47 4.74 10.25 -22.79
N GLU A 48 5.56 10.18 -23.83
CA GLU A 48 5.14 10.13 -25.22
C GLU A 48 4.41 8.82 -25.53
N ASP A 49 4.76 7.73 -24.83
CA ASP A 49 4.10 6.44 -24.92
C ASP A 49 2.85 6.37 -24.03
N ILE A 50 2.96 6.73 -22.75
CA ILE A 50 1.87 6.69 -21.77
C ILE A 50 1.89 7.94 -20.90
N GLN A 51 0.85 8.77 -21.05
CA GLN A 51 0.75 10.04 -20.32
C GLN A 51 0.36 9.89 -18.84
N SER A 52 -0.36 8.83 -18.48
CA SER A 52 -0.87 8.63 -17.12
C SER A 52 -1.01 7.17 -16.75
N TYR A 53 -0.74 6.86 -15.47
CA TYR A 53 -0.94 5.54 -14.88
C TYR A 53 -1.90 5.68 -13.70
N ASP A 54 -2.96 4.87 -13.69
CA ASP A 54 -3.87 4.75 -12.57
C ASP A 54 -3.38 3.64 -11.64
N LEU A 55 -3.02 4.01 -10.41
CA LEU A 55 -2.52 3.09 -9.38
C LEU A 55 -3.56 2.96 -8.28
N GLU A 56 -4.12 1.77 -8.11
CA GLU A 56 -4.99 1.45 -6.99
C GLU A 56 -4.17 0.76 -5.90
N ILE A 57 -4.17 1.34 -4.70
CA ILE A 57 -3.40 0.87 -3.54
C ILE A 57 -4.34 0.38 -2.46
N GLU A 58 -4.07 -0.81 -1.94
CA GLU A 58 -4.74 -1.35 -0.77
C GLU A 58 -3.87 -1.14 0.47
N ALA A 59 -4.50 -0.69 1.55
CA ALA A 59 -3.89 -0.59 2.87
C ALA A 59 -4.56 -1.61 3.79
N ARG A 60 -3.78 -2.53 4.35
CA ARG A 60 -4.28 -3.60 5.23
C ARG A 60 -3.68 -3.45 6.62
N ASP A 61 -4.52 -3.24 7.63
CA ASP A 61 -4.07 -3.29 9.01
C ASP A 61 -3.90 -4.74 9.48
N LYS A 62 -3.01 -4.98 10.46
CA LYS A 62 -2.96 -6.24 11.22
C LYS A 62 -4.02 -6.32 12.32
N GLY A 63 -5.01 -5.44 12.30
CA GLY A 63 -6.11 -5.46 13.25
C GLY A 63 -6.95 -6.72 13.05
N THR A 64 -7.20 -7.45 14.13
CA THR A 64 -8.33 -8.39 14.18
C THR A 64 -9.51 -7.63 14.77
N PRO A 65 -10.58 -7.31 14.01
CA PRO A 65 -10.81 -7.53 12.58
C PRO A 65 -10.26 -6.39 11.70
N PRO A 66 -9.96 -6.66 10.41
CA PRO A 66 -9.61 -5.61 9.46
C PRO A 66 -10.82 -4.72 9.25
N LEU A 67 -10.68 -3.41 9.46
CA LEU A 67 -11.73 -2.46 9.11
C LEU A 67 -11.68 -2.22 7.59
N SER A 68 -12.66 -2.79 6.88
CA SER A 68 -12.95 -2.51 5.47
C SER A 68 -13.73 -1.21 5.31
#